data_AF-A0A2M7SQ88-F1
#
_entry.id   AF-A0A2M7SQ88-F1
#
_cell.length_a   1.000
_cell.length_b   1.000
_cell.length_c   1.000
_cell.angle_alpha   90.00
_cell.angle_beta   90.00
_cell.angle_gamma   90.00
#
_symmetry.space_group_name_H-M   'P 1'
#
loop_
_entity.id
_entity.type
_entity.pdbx_description
1 polymer ?
#
loop_
_entity_poly.entity_id
_entity_poly.type
_entity_poly.pdbx_seq_one_letter_code
_entity_poly.pdbx_strand_id
1 'polypeptide(L)'
;MEHTLLLEVPENVYDVLTKTAEQEGRPREALAVEWLVATINRLVYDPLEEFIGAFSSSVPHWADDHDQYIGKSILEMMHSKEGEDG
;
A
#
# COMPACT_ATOMS: atom_id res chain seq x y z
N MET A 1 6.99 26.70 -9.31
CA MET A 1 8.17 27.36 -8.74
C MET A 1 8.96 26.29 -8.02
N GLU A 2 10.28 26.25 -8.19
CA GLU A 2 11.15 25.27 -7.54
C GLU A 2 11.84 25.90 -6.33
N HIS A 3 12.03 25.10 -5.27
CA HIS A 3 12.69 25.51 -4.03
C HIS A 3 13.75 24.48 -3.67
N THR A 4 14.91 24.95 -3.20
CA THR A 4 16.01 24.08 -2.73
C THR A 4 15.87 23.84 -1.24
N LEU A 5 15.99 22.59 -0.82
CA LEU A 5 15.91 22.17 0.56
C LEU A 5 17.22 21.45 0.95
N LEU A 6 17.80 21.82 2.09
CA LEU A 6 18.90 21.07 2.70
C LEU A 6 18.31 20.18 3.79
N LEU A 7 18.57 18.88 3.72
CA LEU A 7 18.00 17.88 4.61
C LEU A 7 19.09 17.13 5.35
N GLU A 8 19.03 17.15 6.68
CA GLU A 8 19.75 16.17 7.50
C GLU A 8 18.85 14.94 7.65
N VAL A 9 19.30 13.80 7.15
CA VAL A 9 18.55 12.54 7.20
C VAL A 9 19.30 11.49 8.02
N PRO A 10 18.59 10.60 8.73
CA PRO A 10 19.21 9.46 9.38
C PRO A 10 20.01 8.58 8.40
N GLU A 11 21.12 7.99 8.87
CA GLU A 11 22.02 7.16 8.05
C GLU A 11 21.29 6.00 7.35
N ASN A 12 20.38 5.33 8.06
CA ASN A 12 19.59 4.25 7.50
C ASN A 12 18.69 4.70 6.33
N VAL A 13 18.21 5.94 6.34
CA VAL A 13 17.41 6.51 5.25
C VAL A 13 18.30 6.85 4.07
N TYR A 14 19.47 7.44 4.34
CA TYR A 14 20.46 7.77 3.32
C TYR A 14 20.94 6.52 2.57
N ASP A 15 21.19 5.43 3.30
CA ASP A 15 21.61 4.14 2.73
C ASP A 15 20.56 3.54 1.80
N VAL A 16 19.29 3.58 2.19
CA VAL A 16 18.19 3.07 1.37
C VAL A 16 18.06 3.89 0.10
N LEU A 17 18.05 5.23 0.21
CA LEU A 17 18.00 6.12 -0.96
C LEU A 17 19.16 5.86 -1.92
N THR A 18 20.38 5.68 -1.40
CA THR A 18 21.57 5.44 -2.20
C THR A 18 21.46 4.10 -2.94
N LYS A 19 21.14 3.02 -2.23
CA LYS A 19 21.00 1.67 -2.84
C LYS A 19 19.93 1.63 -3.91
N THR A 20 18.75 2.22 -3.66
CA THR A 20 17.66 2.22 -4.63
C THR A 20 18.01 3.09 -5.84
N ALA A 21 18.62 4.25 -5.63
CA ALA A 21 19.06 5.12 -6.71
C ALA A 21 20.10 4.45 -7.62
N GLU A 22 21.06 3.72 -7.04
CA GLU A 22 22.04 2.92 -7.78
C GLU A 22 21.39 1.81 -8.60
N GLN A 23 20.42 1.10 -8.01
CA GLN A 23 19.67 0.03 -8.70
C GLN A 23 18.86 0.56 -9.89
N GLU A 24 18.29 1.76 -9.77
CA GLU A 24 17.51 2.41 -10.83
C GLU A 24 18.37 3.20 -11.82
N GLY A 25 19.67 3.38 -11.55
CA GLY A 25 20.56 4.22 -12.37
C GLY A 25 20.19 5.70 -12.34
N ARG A 26 19.58 6.18 -11.25
CA ARG A 26 19.08 7.55 -11.08
C ARG A 26 19.85 8.31 -10.01
N PRO A 27 19.87 9.65 -10.03
CA PRO A 27 20.38 10.43 -8.91
C PRO A 27 19.52 10.24 -7.66
N ARG A 28 20.15 10.06 -6.49
CA ARG A 28 19.47 9.92 -5.19
C ARG A 28 18.58 11.13 -4.87
N GLU A 29 18.97 12.33 -5.29
CA GLU A 29 18.20 13.56 -5.07
C GLU A 29 16.87 13.52 -5.83
N ALA A 30 16.87 12.94 -7.04
CA ALA A 30 15.65 12.77 -7.82
C ALA A 30 14.68 11.80 -7.13
N LEU A 31 15.20 10.69 -6.59
CA LEU A 31 14.42 9.71 -5.84
C LEU A 31 13.87 10.31 -4.53
N ALA A 32 14.69 11.09 -3.82
CA ALA A 32 14.29 11.76 -2.58
C ALA A 32 13.16 12.77 -2.84
N VAL A 33 13.25 13.57 -3.91
CA VAL A 33 12.17 14.49 -4.31
C VAL A 33 10.90 13.72 -4.67
N GLU A 34 11.02 12.65 -5.46
CA GLU A 34 9.88 11.82 -5.87
C GLU A 34 9.13 11.24 -4.67
N TRP A 35 9.86 10.63 -3.72
CA TRP A 35 9.26 10.04 -2.52
C TRP A 35 8.67 11.09 -1.58
N LEU A 36 9.31 12.26 -1.46
CA LEU A 36 8.77 13.38 -0.69
C LEU A 36 7.46 13.88 -1.30
N VAL A 37 7.42 14.07 -2.62
CA VAL A 37 6.20 14.47 -3.34
C VAL A 37 5.09 13.42 -3.20
N ALA A 38 5.41 12.13 -3.38
CA ALA A 38 4.44 11.06 -3.23
C ALA A 38 3.84 11.00 -1.82
N THR A 39 4.67 11.21 -0.79
CA THR A 39 4.24 11.25 0.61
C THR A 39 3.33 12.44 0.88
N ILE A 40 3.71 13.65 0.44
CA ILE A 40 2.87 14.84 0.61
C ILE A 40 1.56 14.68 -0.16
N ASN A 41 1.59 14.16 -1.38
CA ASN A 41 0.37 13.91 -2.16
C ASN A 41 -0.56 12.94 -1.44
N ARG A 42 -0.05 11.86 -0.83
CA ARG A 42 -0.86 10.93 -0.03
C ARG A 42 -1.46 11.58 1.23
N LEU A 43 -0.74 12.54 1.83
CA LEU A 43 -1.24 13.28 3.00
C LEU A 43 -2.32 14.31 2.62
N VAL A 44 -2.21 14.92 1.43
CA VAL A 44 -3.15 15.96 0.95
C VAL A 44 -4.35 15.35 0.23
N TYR A 45 -4.12 14.28 -0.52
CA TYR A 45 -5.11 13.50 -1.24
C TYR A 45 -4.97 12.08 -0.75
N ASP A 46 -5.79 11.69 0.23
CA ASP A 46 -5.92 10.28 0.57
C ASP A 46 -6.85 9.64 -0.47
N PRO A 47 -6.34 8.87 -1.44
CA PRO A 47 -7.18 8.22 -2.45
C PRO A 47 -8.10 7.17 -1.82
N LEU A 48 -7.89 6.79 -0.55
CA LEU A 48 -8.77 5.88 0.17
C LEU A 48 -9.91 6.60 0.89
N GLU A 49 -9.84 7.92 1.04
CA GLU A 49 -10.89 8.72 1.68
C GLU A 49 -12.23 8.58 0.94
N GLU A 50 -12.22 8.57 -0.39
CA GLU A 50 -13.44 8.38 -1.21
C GLU A 50 -14.07 7.00 -1.05
N PHE A 51 -13.31 6.01 -0.57
CA PHE A 51 -13.79 4.63 -0.35
C PHE A 51 -14.32 4.40 1.08
N ILE A 52 -14.14 5.35 2.00
CA ILE A 52 -14.70 5.27 3.35
C ILE A 52 -16.23 5.30 3.25
N GLY A 53 -16.85 4.15 3.56
CA GLY A 53 -18.31 3.99 3.48
C GLY A 53 -18.87 3.84 2.06
N ALA A 54 -18.03 3.81 1.03
CA ALA A 54 -18.47 3.62 -0.36
C ALA A 54 -19.03 2.21 -0.63
N PHE A 55 -18.61 1.23 0.15
CA PHE A 55 -19.09 -0.15 0.06
C PHE A 55 -20.16 -0.40 1.11
N SER A 56 -21.42 -0.44 0.68
CA SER A 56 -22.51 -0.96 1.50
C SER A 56 -22.58 -2.47 1.33
N SER A 57 -22.22 -3.20 2.39
CA SER A 57 -22.41 -4.64 2.46
C SER A 57 -23.66 -4.95 3.28
N SER A 58 -24.48 -5.88 2.81
CA SER A 58 -25.56 -6.47 3.61
C SER A 58 -25.04 -7.43 4.68
N VAL A 59 -23.73 -7.72 4.67
CA VAL A 59 -23.04 -8.51 5.68
C VAL A 59 -22.66 -7.59 6.85
N PRO A 60 -23.33 -7.70 8.01
CA PRO A 60 -22.99 -6.93 9.19
C PRO A 60 -21.56 -7.24 9.61
N HIS A 61 -20.85 -6.26 10.14
CA HIS A 61 -19.50 -6.45 10.69
C HIS A 61 -18.46 -7.01 9.70
N TRP A 62 -18.71 -6.95 8.37
CA TRP A 62 -17.76 -7.44 7.36
C TRP A 62 -16.35 -6.89 7.62
N ALA A 63 -16.24 -5.57 7.84
CA ALA A 63 -15.00 -4.86 8.15
C ALA A 63 -14.19 -5.47 9.31
N ASP A 64 -14.88 -5.92 10.36
CA ASP A 64 -14.26 -6.43 11.59
C ASP A 64 -13.98 -7.94 11.51
N ASP A 65 -14.85 -8.69 10.82
CA ASP A 65 -14.84 -10.16 10.76
C ASP A 65 -14.29 -10.69 9.42
N HIS A 66 -13.52 -9.87 8.69
CA HIS A 66 -13.05 -10.20 7.35
C HIS A 66 -12.31 -11.52 7.23
N ASP A 67 -11.40 -11.78 8.17
CA ASP A 67 -10.61 -13.00 8.19
C ASP A 67 -11.49 -14.25 8.31
N GLN A 68 -12.58 -14.17 9.09
CA GLN A 68 -13.52 -15.28 9.26
C GLN A 68 -14.29 -15.56 7.97
N TYR A 69 -14.77 -14.51 7.29
CA TYR A 69 -15.50 -14.67 6.04
C TYR A 69 -14.61 -15.23 4.93
N ILE A 70 -13.37 -14.74 4.81
CA ILE A 70 -12.38 -15.24 3.85
C ILE A 70 -12.06 -16.71 4.14
N GLY A 71 -11.81 -17.04 5.41
CA GLY A 71 -11.53 -18.42 5.83
C GLY A 71 -12.67 -19.38 5.51
N LYS A 72 -13.92 -18.96 5.72
CA LYS A 72 -15.10 -19.74 5.35
C LYS A 72 -15.19 -19.97 3.85
N SER A 73 -14.99 -18.94 3.03
CA SER A 73 -15.03 -19.09 1.56
C SER A 73 -13.93 -20.03 1.04
N ILE A 74 -12.73 -19.99 1.63
CA ILE A 74 -11.64 -20.92 1.27
C ILE A 74 -12.04 -22.37 1.59
N LEU A 75 -12.62 -22.60 2.76
CA LEU A 75 -13.04 -23.93 3.21
C LEU A 75 -14.20 -24.47 2.34
N GLU A 76 -15.15 -23.63 1.96
CA GLU A 76 -16.25 -23.99 1.03
C GLU A 76 -15.71 -24.32 -0.37
N MET A 77 -14.72 -23.58 -0.87
CA MET A 77 -14.07 -23.87 -2.16
C MET A 77 -13.31 -25.20 -2.13
N MET A 78 -12.62 -25.50 -1.03
CA MET A 78 -11.92 -26.78 -0.86
C MET A 78 -12.91 -27.96 -0.85
N HIS A 79 -14.01 -27.86 -0.10
CA HIS A 79 -15.05 -28.90 -0.07
C HIS A 79 -15.79 -29.06 -1.40
N SER A 80 -16.01 -27.98 -2.15
CA SER A 80 -16.64 -28.06 -3.48
C SER A 80 -15.75 -28.76 -4.50
N LYS A 81 -14.43 -28.60 -4.38
CA LYS A 81 -13.43 -29.20 -5.27
C LYS A 81 -13.22 -30.70 -5.01
N GLU A 82 -13.46 -31.18 -3.80
CA GLU A 82 -13.42 -32.61 -3.45
C GLU A 82 -14.68 -33.38 -3.89
N GLY A 83 -15.77 -32.69 -4.25
CA GLY A 83 -17.03 -33.31 -4.69
C GLY A 83 -17.17 -33.52 -6.20
N GLU A 84 -16.26 -33.00 -7.03
CA GLU A 84 -16.29 -33.15 -8.50
C GLU A 84 -15.41 -34.30 -9.03
N ASP A 85 -14.62 -34.96 -8.17
CA ASP A 85 -13.76 -36.11 -8.51
C ASP A 85 -14.33 -37.48 -8.01
N GLY A 86 -15.65 -37.55 -7.75
CA GLY A 86 -16.36 -38.74 -7.27
C GLY A 86 -17.24 -39.43 -8.32
#